data_AF-A0A1C6S4Q5-F1
#
_entry.id   AF-A0A1C6S4Q5-F1
#
_cell.length_a   1.000
_cell.length_b   1.000
_cell.length_c   1.000
_cell.angle_alpha   90.00
_cell.angle_beta   90.00
_cell.angle_gamma   90.00
#
_symmetry.space_group_name_H-M   'P 1'
#
loop_
_entity.id
_entity.type
_entity.pdbx_description
1 polymer ?
#
loop_
_entity_poly.entity_id
_entity_poly.type
_entity_poly.pdbx_seq_one_letter_code
_entity_poly.pdbx_strand_id
1 'polypeptide(L)'
;MEAPDDRNGWWLLMQFVNIRSEPEGWPSNVLDPAPYLEALPELLPQLPAGARAYASDPGHYDFASLRCVKDLRIGSIALREAGHAQISIDIDFKANEFKHDASLLIRYADVTRWEISVGILGEGVRIWPESRRLGDVQLDEVLPAPNGCLHEVQMTGGTIVVACRDLRAEWVPIARN
;
A
#
# COMPACT_ATOMS: atom_id res chain seq x y z
N MET A 1 -36.96 13.46 -0.72
CA MET A 1 -36.24 12.55 -1.63
C MET A 1 -34.91 12.29 -0.94
N GLU A 2 -34.91 11.32 -0.03
CA GLU A 2 -33.72 10.97 0.76
C GLU A 2 -32.71 10.26 -0.14
N ALA A 3 -31.44 10.64 0.00
CA ALA A 3 -30.33 9.92 -0.58
C ALA A 3 -30.30 8.49 -0.01
N PRO A 4 -29.92 7.48 -0.80
CA PRO A 4 -29.88 6.12 -0.31
C PRO A 4 -28.86 5.97 0.83
N ASP A 5 -29.33 5.32 1.89
CA ASP A 5 -28.60 4.78 3.05
C ASP A 5 -27.45 3.88 2.59
N ASP A 6 -26.21 4.28 2.87
CA ASP A 6 -24.94 3.72 2.40
C ASP A 6 -24.41 2.55 3.26
N ARG A 7 -25.31 1.85 3.96
CA ARG A 7 -24.99 0.70 4.82
C ARG A 7 -24.79 -0.62 4.07
N ASN A 8 -23.85 -0.67 3.12
CA ASN A 8 -23.18 -1.90 2.68
C ASN A 8 -21.68 -1.75 2.93
N GLY A 9 -21.31 -1.89 4.21
CA GLY A 9 -20.00 -1.54 4.74
C GLY A 9 -18.86 -2.44 4.28
N TRP A 10 -17.75 -1.80 3.92
CA TRP A 10 -16.37 -2.19 4.21
C TRP A 10 -15.52 -0.90 4.23
N TRP A 11 -15.60 -0.15 5.32
CA TRP A 11 -14.56 0.85 5.60
C TRP A 11 -13.35 0.10 6.12
N LEU A 12 -12.31 -0.05 5.31
CA LEU A 12 -10.97 -0.12 5.86
C LEU A 12 -10.10 0.88 5.11
N LEU A 13 -9.39 1.68 5.92
CA LEU A 13 -8.41 2.67 5.53
C LEU A 13 -7.11 2.41 6.32
N MET A 14 -6.87 1.17 6.77
CA MET A 14 -6.00 0.74 7.87
C MET A 14 -6.67 0.73 9.25
N GLN A 15 -6.51 -0.38 9.95
CA GLN A 15 -7.06 -0.65 11.27
C GLN A 15 -6.12 -0.24 12.41
N PHE A 16 -4.83 -0.46 12.25
CA PHE A 16 -3.81 -0.22 13.27
C PHE A 16 -2.79 0.84 12.84
N VAL A 17 -2.46 0.91 11.55
CA VAL A 17 -1.56 1.94 11.04
C VAL A 17 -2.23 3.31 11.12
N ASN A 18 -1.58 4.25 11.81
CA ASN A 18 -2.07 5.60 12.00
C ASN A 18 -1.39 6.58 11.04
N ILE A 19 -2.20 7.27 10.25
CA ILE A 19 -1.76 8.37 9.39
C ILE A 19 -2.62 9.57 9.69
N ARG A 20 -1.99 10.66 10.14
CA ARG A 20 -2.70 11.89 10.51
C ARG A 20 -2.10 13.08 9.78
N SER A 21 -2.97 13.86 9.15
CA SER A 21 -2.59 15.17 8.62
C SER A 21 -2.33 16.11 9.80
N GLU A 22 -1.15 16.71 9.83
CA GLU A 22 -0.85 17.77 10.77
C GLU A 22 -1.50 19.10 10.32
N PRO A 23 -1.76 20.04 11.25
CA PRO A 23 -2.26 21.36 10.91
C PRO A 23 -1.33 22.11 9.94
N GLU A 24 -1.92 23.11 9.29
CA GLU A 24 -1.23 23.98 8.34
C GLU A 24 0.04 24.60 8.96
N GLY A 25 1.21 24.36 8.34
CA GLY A 25 2.52 24.85 8.79
C GLY A 25 3.51 23.78 9.25
N TRP A 26 3.09 22.52 9.38
CA TRP A 26 3.99 21.39 9.61
C TRP A 26 4.44 20.71 8.30
N PRO A 27 5.70 20.25 8.21
CA PRO A 27 6.29 19.81 6.94
C PRO A 27 5.76 18.46 6.43
N SER A 28 5.11 17.65 7.27
CA SER A 28 4.65 16.31 6.86
C SER A 28 3.57 15.73 7.78
N ASN A 29 2.78 14.80 7.25
CA ASN A 29 1.85 13.96 8.01
C ASN A 29 2.59 13.13 9.07
N VAL A 30 1.93 12.85 10.20
CA VAL A 30 2.41 11.86 11.17
C VAL A 30 2.12 10.47 10.62
N LEU A 31 3.18 9.65 10.57
CA LEU A 31 3.16 8.26 10.13
C LEU A 31 3.55 7.38 11.31
N ASP A 32 2.61 6.63 11.85
CA ASP A 32 2.80 5.83 13.05
C ASP A 32 2.36 4.36 12.82
N PRO A 33 3.32 3.46 12.56
CA PRO A 33 3.05 2.04 12.45
C PRO A 33 3.08 1.31 13.81
N ALA A 34 3.36 1.99 14.94
CA ALA A 34 3.58 1.32 16.21
C ALA A 34 2.42 0.43 16.66
N PRO A 35 1.13 0.84 16.55
CA PRO A 35 0.04 -0.03 16.94
C PRO A 35 -0.09 -1.27 16.04
N TYR A 36 0.27 -1.15 14.75
CA TYR A 36 0.32 -2.30 13.86
C TYR A 36 1.43 -3.26 14.25
N LEU A 37 2.62 -2.74 14.55
CA LEU A 37 3.75 -3.54 15.03
C LEU A 37 3.45 -4.24 16.36
N GLU A 38 2.68 -3.62 17.25
CA GLU A 38 2.20 -4.23 18.50
C GLU A 38 1.21 -5.39 18.24
N ALA A 39 0.30 -5.23 17.27
CA ALA A 39 -0.67 -6.26 16.90
C ALA A 39 -0.06 -7.39 16.04
N LEU A 40 1.03 -7.10 15.32
CA LEU A 40 1.60 -7.99 14.30
C LEU A 40 1.91 -9.41 14.80
N PRO A 41 2.45 -9.64 16.02
CA PRO A 41 2.68 -11.00 16.53
C PRO A 41 1.43 -11.89 16.55
N GLU A 42 0.24 -11.32 16.79
CA GLU A 42 -1.03 -12.05 16.79
C GLU A 42 -1.59 -12.26 15.37
N LEU A 43 -1.29 -11.34 14.45
CA LEU A 43 -1.72 -11.38 13.05
C LEU A 43 -0.88 -12.37 12.22
N LEU A 44 0.44 -12.43 12.44
CA LEU A 44 1.37 -13.22 11.63
C LEU A 44 0.97 -14.70 11.46
N PRO A 45 0.53 -15.43 12.50
CA PRO A 45 0.10 -16.83 12.36
C PRO A 45 -1.06 -17.03 11.39
N GLN A 46 -1.90 -16.00 11.23
CA GLN A 46 -3.12 -16.02 10.42
C GLN A 46 -2.85 -15.61 8.96
N LEU A 47 -1.70 -14.98 8.68
CA LEU A 47 -1.34 -14.53 7.33
C LEU A 47 -0.81 -15.69 6.46
N PRO A 48 -1.12 -15.68 5.15
CA PRO A 48 -0.42 -16.50 4.15
C PRO A 48 1.11 -16.32 4.20
N ALA A 49 1.87 -17.27 3.67
CA ALA A 49 3.32 -17.30 3.84
C ALA A 49 4.01 -16.07 3.26
N GLY A 50 3.62 -15.61 2.08
CA GLY A 50 4.22 -14.45 1.44
C GLY A 50 3.82 -13.13 2.09
N ALA A 51 2.53 -12.97 2.41
CA ALA A 51 2.00 -11.85 3.19
C ALA A 51 2.69 -11.71 4.56
N ARG A 52 2.91 -12.85 5.25
CA ARG A 52 3.63 -12.91 6.51
C ARG A 52 5.07 -12.46 6.36
N ALA A 53 5.78 -12.98 5.36
CA ALA A 53 7.17 -12.61 5.10
C ALA A 53 7.31 -11.11 4.80
N TYR A 54 6.38 -10.56 4.02
CA TYR A 54 6.31 -9.14 3.72
C TYR A 54 6.08 -8.28 4.97
N ALA A 55 4.99 -8.53 5.71
CA ALA A 55 4.63 -7.72 6.87
C ALA A 55 5.65 -7.79 8.01
N SER A 56 6.39 -8.90 8.12
CA SER A 56 7.43 -9.11 9.14
C SER A 56 8.84 -8.67 8.73
N ASP A 57 9.06 -8.13 7.52
CA ASP A 57 10.40 -7.68 7.13
C ASP A 57 10.86 -6.57 8.09
N PRO A 58 12.01 -6.73 8.78
CA PRO A 58 12.43 -5.78 9.82
C PRO A 58 12.69 -4.37 9.27
N GLY A 59 12.95 -4.22 7.97
CA GLY A 59 13.16 -2.93 7.32
C GLY A 59 11.88 -2.23 6.90
N HIS A 60 10.73 -2.91 6.94
CA HIS A 60 9.48 -2.45 6.33
C HIS A 60 8.97 -1.13 6.92
N TYR A 61 8.95 -1.06 8.26
CA TYR A 61 8.50 0.11 9.03
C TYR A 61 9.65 0.90 9.69
N ASP A 62 10.91 0.52 9.44
CA ASP A 62 12.08 1.29 9.86
C ASP A 62 12.34 2.41 8.85
N PHE A 63 11.99 3.65 9.18
CA PHE A 63 12.15 4.79 8.27
C PHE A 63 13.60 5.11 7.87
N ALA A 64 14.60 4.57 8.59
CA ALA A 64 16.00 4.67 8.23
C ALA A 64 16.46 3.56 7.27
N SER A 65 15.66 2.52 7.07
CA SER A 65 15.98 1.38 6.22
C SER A 65 15.78 1.68 4.74
N LEU A 66 16.68 1.15 3.90
CA LEU A 66 16.53 1.13 2.44
C LEU A 66 15.38 0.21 1.98
N ARG A 67 14.83 -0.63 2.87
CA ARG A 67 13.69 -1.51 2.62
C ARG A 67 12.37 -0.99 3.22
N CYS A 68 12.34 0.28 3.62
CA CYS A 68 11.09 0.89 4.06
C CYS A 68 10.18 1.21 2.87
N VAL A 69 8.88 0.91 2.99
CA VAL A 69 7.92 1.17 1.91
C VAL A 69 7.62 2.67 1.70
N LYS A 70 7.81 3.49 2.74
CA LYS A 70 7.55 4.94 2.68
C LYS A 70 8.40 5.58 1.58
N ASP A 71 7.80 6.50 0.83
CA ASP A 71 8.37 7.27 -0.27
C ASP A 71 8.54 6.50 -1.60
N LEU A 72 8.14 5.23 -1.65
CA LEU A 72 8.04 4.50 -2.91
C LEU A 72 6.93 5.10 -3.81
N ARG A 73 7.06 4.92 -5.12
CA ARG A 73 6.12 5.45 -6.12
C ARG A 73 5.57 4.37 -7.01
N ILE A 74 4.31 4.45 -7.42
CA ILE A 74 3.79 3.54 -8.45
C ILE A 74 4.51 3.81 -9.77
N GLY A 75 5.21 2.80 -10.27
CA GLY A 75 5.78 2.74 -11.62
C GLY A 75 4.81 2.13 -12.62
N SER A 76 4.33 0.92 -12.33
CA SER A 76 3.37 0.23 -13.19
C SER A 76 2.46 -0.70 -12.38
N ILE A 77 1.28 -0.96 -12.94
CA ILE A 77 0.31 -1.94 -12.44
C ILE A 77 -0.07 -2.82 -13.62
N ALA A 78 0.09 -4.13 -13.49
CA ALA A 78 -0.27 -5.09 -14.52
C ALA A 78 -1.29 -6.09 -13.96
N LEU A 79 -2.52 -6.05 -14.49
CA LEU A 79 -3.53 -7.07 -14.22
C LEU A 79 -3.41 -8.16 -15.27
N ARG A 80 -3.41 -9.43 -14.82
CA ARG A 80 -3.34 -10.60 -15.68
C ARG A 80 -4.46 -11.55 -15.34
N GLU A 81 -5.23 -11.91 -16.36
CA GLU A 81 -6.12 -13.07 -16.30
C GLU A 81 -5.29 -14.31 -16.66
N ALA A 82 -5.24 -15.27 -15.76
CA ALA A 82 -4.51 -16.52 -15.92
C ALA A 82 -5.49 -17.70 -16.02
N GLY A 83 -5.01 -18.83 -16.54
CA GLY A 83 -5.77 -20.08 -16.51
C GLY A 83 -6.20 -20.46 -15.09
N HIS A 84 -7.18 -21.34 -14.98
CA HIS A 84 -7.78 -21.76 -13.70
C HIS A 84 -8.63 -20.68 -13.00
N ALA A 85 -9.21 -19.75 -13.76
CA ALA A 85 -10.10 -18.70 -13.26
C ALA A 85 -9.42 -17.80 -12.19
N GLN A 86 -8.14 -17.49 -12.40
CA GLN A 86 -7.34 -16.68 -11.48
C GLN A 86 -7.03 -15.32 -12.08
N ILE A 87 -7.11 -14.29 -11.25
CA ILE A 87 -6.58 -12.95 -11.54
C ILE A 87 -5.33 -12.75 -10.70
N SER A 88 -4.25 -12.28 -11.33
CA SER A 88 -3.06 -11.80 -10.62
C SER A 88 -2.81 -10.34 -10.93
N ILE A 89 -2.31 -9.60 -9.94
CA ILE A 89 -1.90 -8.20 -10.12
C ILE A 89 -0.44 -8.07 -9.74
N ASP A 90 0.36 -7.45 -10.60
CA ASP A 90 1.72 -7.03 -10.27
C ASP A 90 1.70 -5.50 -10.06
N ILE A 91 2.25 -5.02 -8.95
CA ILE A 91 2.52 -3.60 -8.73
C ILE A 91 4.03 -3.41 -8.58
N ASP A 92 4.57 -2.54 -9.43
CA ASP A 92 5.96 -2.09 -9.38
C ASP A 92 6.03 -0.75 -8.66
N PHE A 93 6.56 -0.77 -7.45
CA PHE A 93 6.83 0.39 -6.63
C PHE A 93 8.28 0.85 -6.84
N LYS A 94 8.45 1.91 -7.62
CA LYS A 94 9.76 2.52 -7.89
C LYS A 94 10.34 3.17 -6.65
N ALA A 95 11.63 2.91 -6.49
CA ALA A 95 12.51 3.64 -5.60
C ALA A 95 12.42 5.16 -5.82
N ASN A 96 12.53 5.90 -4.73
CA ASN A 96 12.98 7.28 -4.79
C ASN A 96 14.52 7.29 -4.73
N GLU A 97 15.18 7.87 -5.72
CA GLU A 97 16.65 7.87 -5.88
C GLU A 97 17.41 8.45 -4.66
N PHE A 98 16.72 9.22 -3.81
CA PHE A 98 17.30 9.78 -2.58
C PHE A 98 17.30 8.81 -1.39
N LYS A 99 16.41 7.81 -1.37
CA LYS A 99 16.15 6.97 -0.19
C LYS A 99 16.34 5.48 -0.45
N HIS A 100 16.05 5.00 -1.66
CA HIS A 100 16.03 3.58 -1.98
C HIS A 100 17.03 3.25 -3.08
N ASP A 101 17.73 2.13 -2.96
CA ASP A 101 18.60 1.57 -3.99
C ASP A 101 17.95 0.41 -4.77
N ALA A 102 16.71 0.05 -4.40
CA ALA A 102 15.92 -1.00 -5.00
C ALA A 102 14.45 -0.59 -5.13
N SER A 103 13.80 -1.04 -6.20
CA SER A 103 12.34 -0.95 -6.35
C SER A 103 11.68 -2.18 -5.72
N LEU A 104 10.43 -2.05 -5.28
CA LEU A 104 9.66 -3.14 -4.69
C LEU A 104 8.62 -3.64 -5.68
N LEU A 105 8.71 -4.90 -6.08
CA LEU A 105 7.71 -5.56 -6.90
C LEU A 105 6.83 -6.43 -6.00
N ILE A 106 5.54 -6.14 -5.95
CA ILE A 106 4.56 -6.98 -5.24
C ILE A 106 3.68 -7.68 -6.27
N ARG A 107 3.61 -9.01 -6.18
CA ARG A 107 2.74 -9.85 -6.99
C ARG A 107 1.63 -10.43 -6.12
N TYR A 108 0.39 -10.11 -6.42
CA TYR A 108 -0.80 -10.60 -5.73
C TYR A 108 -1.38 -11.78 -6.50
N ALA A 109 -1.54 -12.92 -5.83
CA ALA A 109 -2.07 -14.13 -6.42
C ALA A 109 -3.57 -14.28 -6.11
N ASP A 110 -4.36 -14.63 -7.13
CA ASP A 110 -5.78 -14.95 -6.98
C ASP A 110 -6.55 -13.81 -6.29
N VAL A 111 -6.51 -12.65 -6.95
CA VAL A 111 -7.09 -11.40 -6.48
C VAL A 111 -8.62 -11.48 -6.54
N THR A 112 -9.25 -11.16 -5.43
CA THR A 112 -10.72 -11.14 -5.26
C THR A 112 -11.28 -9.74 -5.07
N ARG A 113 -10.43 -8.77 -4.70
CA ARG A 113 -10.78 -7.35 -4.60
C ARG A 113 -9.59 -6.51 -5.08
N TRP A 114 -9.88 -5.52 -5.92
CA TRP A 114 -8.92 -4.53 -6.39
C TRP A 114 -9.61 -3.17 -6.45
N GLU A 115 -9.10 -2.20 -5.70
CA GLU A 115 -9.64 -0.84 -5.66
C GLU A 115 -8.50 0.19 -5.63
N ILE A 116 -8.70 1.27 -6.37
CA ILE A 116 -7.89 2.49 -6.25
C ILE A 116 -8.85 3.64 -5.98
N SER A 117 -8.62 4.37 -4.90
CA SER A 117 -9.32 5.62 -4.59
C SER A 117 -8.35 6.79 -4.68
N VAL A 118 -8.75 7.88 -5.34
CA VAL A 118 -7.92 9.09 -5.49
C VAL A 118 -8.68 10.31 -4.97
N GLY A 119 -8.02 11.14 -4.15
CA GLY A 119 -8.63 12.34 -3.59
C GLY A 119 -8.94 13.38 -4.66
N ILE A 120 -10.10 14.03 -4.64
CA ILE A 120 -10.49 15.04 -5.65
C ILE A 120 -9.52 16.24 -5.60
N LEU A 121 -9.04 16.70 -6.76
CA LEU A 121 -8.25 17.94 -6.82
C LEU A 121 -9.21 19.13 -6.74
N GLY A 122 -8.91 20.06 -5.84
CA GLY A 122 -9.64 21.33 -5.76
C GLY A 122 -9.44 22.19 -7.00
N GLU A 123 -10.37 23.11 -7.23
CA GLU A 123 -10.25 24.11 -8.28
C GLU A 123 -9.03 25.01 -8.03
N GLY A 124 -8.27 25.33 -9.08
CA GLY A 124 -7.10 26.22 -8.98
C GLY A 124 -5.84 25.59 -8.36
N VAL A 125 -5.85 24.30 -8.01
CA VAL A 125 -4.64 23.61 -7.55
C VAL A 125 -3.59 23.60 -8.66
N ARG A 126 -2.40 24.11 -8.36
CA ARG A 126 -1.27 24.06 -9.27
C ARG A 126 -0.70 22.64 -9.31
N ILE A 127 -0.79 22.01 -10.48
CA ILE A 127 -0.23 20.68 -10.73
C ILE A 127 1.08 20.87 -11.49
N TRP A 128 2.18 20.35 -10.94
CA TRP A 128 3.47 20.34 -11.63
C TRP A 128 3.53 19.16 -12.61
N PRO A 129 4.21 19.27 -13.77
CA PRO A 129 4.28 18.19 -14.75
C PRO A 129 4.76 16.84 -14.17
N GLU A 130 5.59 16.88 -13.14
CA GLU A 130 6.19 15.72 -12.47
C GLU A 130 5.27 15.12 -11.38
N SER A 131 4.19 15.82 -11.01
CA SER A 131 3.27 15.40 -9.97
C SER A 131 2.52 14.12 -10.37
N ARG A 132 2.56 13.13 -9.48
CA ARG A 132 1.83 11.86 -9.64
C ARG A 132 0.49 11.94 -8.92
N ARG A 133 -0.57 11.42 -9.54
CA ARG A 133 -1.95 11.51 -9.00
C ARG A 133 -2.11 10.86 -7.62
N LEU A 134 -1.53 9.68 -7.43
CA LEU A 134 -1.49 8.97 -6.16
C LEU A 134 -0.36 9.48 -5.25
N GLY A 135 0.65 10.15 -5.82
CA GLY A 135 1.86 10.56 -5.11
C GLY A 135 2.67 9.37 -4.58
N ASP A 136 3.28 9.57 -3.41
CA ASP A 136 4.22 8.63 -2.80
C ASP A 136 3.53 7.79 -1.73
N VAL A 137 4.03 6.57 -1.49
CA VAL A 137 3.57 5.68 -0.40
C VAL A 137 3.86 6.37 0.94
N GLN A 138 2.85 6.44 1.81
CA GLN A 138 2.99 6.86 3.20
C GLN A 138 3.33 5.65 4.07
N LEU A 139 2.39 4.71 4.19
CA LEU A 139 2.53 3.41 4.84
C LEU A 139 1.56 2.43 4.15
N ASP A 140 1.63 1.18 4.56
CA ASP A 140 0.71 0.12 4.19
C ASP A 140 0.35 -0.74 5.42
N GLU A 141 -0.66 -1.59 5.28
CA GLU A 141 -1.09 -2.55 6.30
C GLU A 141 -1.53 -3.86 5.64
N VAL A 142 -1.14 -4.99 6.24
CA VAL A 142 -1.60 -6.32 5.81
C VAL A 142 -2.37 -6.99 6.93
N LEU A 143 -3.63 -7.34 6.66
CA LEU A 143 -4.52 -8.03 7.60
C LEU A 143 -4.92 -9.41 7.07
N PRO A 144 -5.15 -10.39 7.96
CA PRO A 144 -5.79 -11.66 7.58
C PRO A 144 -7.18 -11.42 6.97
N ALA A 145 -7.52 -12.19 5.95
CA ALA A 145 -8.84 -12.17 5.31
C ALA A 145 -9.33 -13.61 5.09
N PRO A 146 -10.66 -13.87 4.94
CA PRO A 146 -11.20 -15.23 4.87
C PRO A 146 -10.52 -16.18 3.86
N ASN A 147 -10.01 -15.65 2.75
CA ASN A 147 -9.34 -16.44 1.71
C ASN A 147 -7.88 -16.05 1.47
N GLY A 148 -7.22 -15.40 2.44
CA GLY A 148 -5.83 -14.99 2.32
C GLY A 148 -5.52 -13.75 3.14
N CYS A 149 -5.23 -12.64 2.47
CA CYS A 149 -4.96 -11.36 3.12
C CYS A 149 -5.59 -10.18 2.39
N LEU A 150 -5.80 -9.11 3.15
CA LEU A 150 -6.11 -7.78 2.66
C LEU A 150 -4.85 -6.92 2.80
N HIS A 151 -4.44 -6.27 1.72
CA HIS A 151 -3.33 -5.32 1.71
C HIS A 151 -3.85 -3.95 1.34
N GLU A 152 -3.63 -2.98 2.22
CA GLU A 152 -4.03 -1.59 2.06
C GLU A 152 -2.79 -0.72 2.01
N VAL A 153 -2.67 0.12 0.98
CA VAL A 153 -1.55 1.05 0.82
C VAL A 153 -2.10 2.46 0.83
N GLN A 154 -1.68 3.25 1.82
CA GLN A 154 -1.97 4.68 1.85
C GLN A 154 -0.91 5.41 1.04
N MET A 155 -1.38 6.17 0.05
CA MET A 155 -0.59 7.08 -0.75
C MET A 155 -0.92 8.52 -0.35
N THR A 156 0.01 9.44 -0.55
CA THR A 156 -0.22 10.87 -0.28
C THR A 156 -1.44 11.46 -1.02
N GLY A 157 -1.83 10.89 -2.17
CA GLY A 157 -2.97 11.34 -2.98
C GLY A 157 -4.15 10.36 -3.08
N GLY A 158 -4.13 9.24 -2.35
CA GLY A 158 -5.17 8.21 -2.46
C GLY A 158 -4.82 6.90 -1.77
N THR A 159 -5.56 5.84 -2.07
CA THR A 159 -5.36 4.51 -1.49
C THR A 159 -5.43 3.41 -2.55
N ILE A 160 -4.75 2.30 -2.27
CA ILE A 160 -4.86 1.06 -3.03
C ILE A 160 -5.28 -0.04 -2.07
N VAL A 161 -6.27 -0.85 -2.44
CA VAL A 161 -6.74 -1.98 -1.63
C VAL A 161 -6.74 -3.25 -2.48
N VAL A 162 -6.11 -4.31 -1.97
CA VAL A 162 -6.03 -5.61 -2.63
C VAL A 162 -6.41 -6.73 -1.66
N ALA A 163 -7.49 -7.47 -1.95
CA ALA A 163 -7.74 -8.75 -1.30
C ALA A 163 -7.28 -9.88 -2.22
N CYS A 164 -6.43 -10.77 -1.71
CA CYS A 164 -5.80 -11.83 -2.50
C CYS A 164 -5.53 -13.06 -1.65
N ARG A 165 -5.22 -14.18 -2.31
CA ARG A 165 -4.88 -15.44 -1.63
C ARG A 165 -3.53 -15.38 -0.92
N ASP A 166 -2.55 -14.77 -1.56
CA ASP A 166 -1.24 -14.47 -1.00
C ASP A 166 -0.58 -13.37 -1.86
N LEU A 167 0.46 -12.74 -1.32
CA LEU A 167 1.31 -11.80 -2.04
C LEU A 167 2.77 -12.22 -1.98
N ARG A 168 3.55 -11.88 -3.00
CA ARG A 168 5.01 -12.05 -2.99
C ARG A 168 5.67 -10.71 -3.28
N ALA A 169 6.44 -10.23 -2.31
CA ALA A 169 7.25 -9.04 -2.43
C ALA A 169 8.70 -9.38 -2.80
N GLU A 170 9.29 -8.56 -3.66
CA GLU A 170 10.67 -8.70 -4.12
C GLU A 170 11.30 -7.32 -4.28
N TRP A 171 12.38 -7.06 -3.55
CA TRP A 171 13.21 -5.87 -3.74
C TRP A 171 14.17 -6.11 -4.91
N VAL A 172 14.01 -5.35 -5.99
CA VAL A 172 14.78 -5.43 -7.23
C VAL A 172 15.77 -4.26 -7.27
N PRO A 173 17.08 -4.49 -7.19
CA PRO A 173 18.08 -3.42 -7.26
C PRO A 173 17.91 -2.55 -8.50
N ILE A 174 18.04 -1.24 -8.32
CA ILE A 174 18.11 -0.32 -9.46
C ILE A 174 19.48 -0.51 -10.09
N ALA A 175 19.52 -0.83 -11.38
CA ALA A 175 20.77 -0.80 -12.13
C ALA A 175 21.30 0.64 -12.10
N ARG A 176 22.42 0.86 -11.38
CA ARG A 176 23.14 2.13 -11.45
C ARG A 176 23.88 2.15 -12.79
N ASN A 177 23.49 3.05 -13.68
CA ASN A 177 24.28 3.40 -14.86
C ASN A 177 25.52 4.18 -14.44
#